data_AF-A0A9D5KUY0-F1
#
_entry.id   AF-A0A9D5KUY0-F1
#
_cell.length_a   1.000
_cell.length_b   1.000
_cell.length_c   1.000
_cell.angle_alpha   90.00
_cell.angle_beta   90.00
_cell.angle_gamma   90.00
#
_symmetry.space_group_name_H-M   'P 1'
#
loop_
_entity.id
_entity.type
_entity.pdbx_description
1 polymer ?
#
loop_
_entity_poly.entity_id
_entity_poly.type
_entity_poly.pdbx_seq_one_letter_code
_entity_poly.pdbx_strand_id
1 'polypeptide(L)'
;MFRADKLKRILLNDIKVELYEEFDLNFGRKAFFSDKWKPRAFPYPRGSLMAVSNGLRRSINAEVVSNGVRFSSAEPYAAAHNEGASITITPRMQKFFWRKYMTTKKEMWKFLALKKVGSKIELPRRQFVGDGPRTKFLIQTVINDFCKEFNVSLTDVLKKSTF
;
A
#
# COMPACT_ATOMS: atom_id res chain seq x y z
N MET A 1 24.32 12.92 -26.01
CA MET A 1 24.81 11.56 -25.71
C MET A 1 23.68 10.79 -25.03
N PHE A 2 23.04 9.85 -25.75
CA PHE A 2 22.05 8.93 -25.18
C PHE A 2 22.72 8.07 -24.11
N ARG A 3 22.22 8.09 -22.87
CA ARG A 3 22.73 7.26 -21.77
C ARG A 3 21.60 6.36 -21.28
N ALA A 4 21.81 5.04 -21.31
CA ALA A 4 20.83 4.05 -20.86
C ALA A 4 20.26 4.35 -19.47
N ASP A 5 21.09 4.86 -18.56
CA ASP A 5 20.68 5.23 -17.20
C ASP A 5 19.60 6.32 -17.17
N LYS A 6 19.65 7.27 -18.11
CA LYS A 6 18.64 8.33 -18.21
C LYS A 6 17.29 7.75 -18.65
N LEU A 7 17.29 6.86 -19.65
CA LEU A 7 16.09 6.18 -20.14
C LEU A 7 15.47 5.32 -19.04
N LYS A 8 16.30 4.53 -18.34
CA LYS A 8 15.87 3.72 -17.20
C LYS A 8 15.20 4.58 -16.13
N ARG A 9 15.79 5.73 -15.80
CA ARG A 9 15.23 6.63 -14.79
C ARG A 9 13.90 7.26 -15.22
N ILE A 10 13.72 7.56 -16.50
CA ILE A 10 12.43 8.05 -17.04
C ILE A 10 11.37 6.96 -16.88
N LEU A 11 11.63 5.77 -17.43
CA LEU A 11 10.73 4.62 -17.34
C LEU A 11 10.32 4.30 -15.89
N LEU A 12 11.30 4.27 -14.97
CA LEU A 12 11.01 4.01 -13.56
C LEU A 12 10.17 5.12 -12.90
N ASN A 13 10.30 6.38 -13.34
CA ASN A 13 9.43 7.44 -12.85
C ASN A 13 8.01 7.30 -13.38
N ASP A 14 7.84 6.92 -14.64
CA ASP A 14 6.51 6.70 -15.23
C ASP A 14 5.80 5.53 -14.50
N ILE A 15 6.51 4.41 -14.31
CA ILE A 15 6.01 3.28 -13.50
C ILE A 15 5.64 3.72 -12.09
N LYS A 16 6.48 4.56 -11.45
CA LYS A 16 6.21 5.06 -10.10
C LYS A 16 4.92 5.86 -10.05
N VAL A 17 4.71 6.79 -10.99
CA VAL A 17 3.51 7.65 -11.02
C VAL A 17 2.26 6.78 -11.21
N GLU A 18 2.26 5.92 -12.22
CA GLU A 18 1.13 5.05 -12.54
C GLU A 18 0.76 4.10 -11.38
N LEU A 19 1.75 3.46 -10.78
CA LEU A 19 1.51 2.59 -9.62
C LEU A 19 1.04 3.38 -8.39
N TYR A 20 1.58 4.57 -8.15
CA TYR A 20 1.18 5.40 -7.03
C TYR A 20 -0.29 5.81 -7.14
N GLU A 21 -0.71 6.26 -8.32
CA GLU A 21 -2.11 6.64 -8.58
C GLU A 21 -3.04 5.43 -8.42
N GLU A 22 -2.69 4.28 -8.99
CA GLU A 22 -3.51 3.08 -8.86
C GLU A 22 -3.64 2.60 -7.41
N PHE A 23 -2.56 2.66 -6.62
CA PHE A 23 -2.61 2.34 -5.20
C PHE A 23 -3.39 3.37 -4.37
N ASP A 24 -3.38 4.65 -4.75
CA ASP A 24 -4.20 5.67 -4.12
C ASP A 24 -5.70 5.40 -4.32
N LEU A 25 -6.09 4.97 -5.53
CA LEU A 25 -7.47 4.60 -5.87
C LEU A 25 -8.01 3.44 -5.02
N ASN A 26 -7.16 2.55 -4.53
CA ASN A 26 -7.55 1.44 -3.64
C ASN A 26 -8.26 1.94 -2.37
N PHE A 27 -7.89 3.11 -1.84
CA PHE A 27 -8.55 3.70 -0.67
C PHE A 27 -9.97 4.17 -0.97
N GLY A 28 -10.19 4.72 -2.17
CA GLY A 28 -11.52 5.08 -2.66
C GLY A 28 -12.39 3.83 -2.87
N ARG A 29 -11.83 2.80 -3.50
CA ARG A 29 -12.50 1.50 -3.74
C ARG A 29 -12.77 0.73 -2.45
N LYS A 30 -11.97 0.98 -1.40
CA LYS A 30 -11.92 0.19 -0.16
C LYS A 30 -11.56 -1.27 -0.43
N ALA A 31 -10.65 -1.46 -1.39
CA ALA A 31 -10.26 -2.75 -1.93
C ALA A 31 -8.83 -2.68 -2.46
N PHE A 32 -8.11 -3.81 -2.44
CA PHE A 32 -6.90 -3.97 -3.23
C PHE A 32 -7.30 -4.34 -4.65
N PHE A 33 -7.36 -3.37 -5.56
CA PHE A 33 -7.98 -3.55 -6.88
C PHE A 33 -9.43 -4.04 -6.75
N SER A 34 -9.69 -5.31 -7.06
CA SER A 34 -10.99 -5.98 -6.91
C SER A 34 -11.24 -6.55 -5.50
N ASP A 35 -10.19 -6.77 -4.72
CA ASP A 35 -10.26 -7.54 -3.48
C ASP A 35 -10.66 -6.65 -2.30
N LYS A 36 -11.96 -6.64 -1.98
CA LYS A 36 -12.52 -5.79 -0.92
C LYS A 36 -11.88 -6.07 0.44
N TRP A 37 -11.55 -4.99 1.15
CA TRP A 37 -11.00 -5.09 2.50
C TRP A 37 -12.02 -5.62 3.49
N LYS A 38 -11.56 -6.48 4.41
CA LYS A 38 -12.43 -6.95 5.49
C LYS A 38 -12.95 -5.75 6.31
N PRO A 39 -14.27 -5.69 6.57
CA PRO A 39 -14.86 -4.60 7.33
C PRO A 39 -14.35 -4.59 8.78
N ARG A 40 -14.73 -3.56 9.54
CA ARG A 40 -14.55 -3.57 10.99
C ARG A 40 -15.46 -4.63 11.61
N ALA A 41 -15.04 -5.17 12.74
CA ALA A 41 -15.89 -6.02 13.57
C ALA A 41 -17.12 -5.27 14.11
N PHE A 42 -17.01 -3.94 14.29
CA PHE A 42 -18.09 -3.10 14.82
C PHE A 42 -18.43 -1.95 13.86
N PRO A 43 -19.71 -1.57 13.75
CA PRO A 43 -20.11 -0.43 12.93
C PRO A 43 -19.49 0.86 13.48
N TYR A 44 -19.03 1.71 12.58
CA TYR A 44 -18.45 3.00 12.93
C TYR A 44 -18.96 4.07 11.95
N PRO A 45 -19.47 5.21 12.44
CA PRO A 45 -20.19 6.17 11.59
C PRO A 45 -19.27 6.92 10.61
N ARG A 46 -17.97 7.06 10.90
CA ARG A 46 -17.04 7.88 10.08
C ARG A 46 -16.29 7.10 8.98
N GLY A 47 -16.95 6.18 8.28
CA GLY A 47 -16.39 5.54 7.07
C GLY A 47 -15.71 4.18 7.28
N SER A 48 -14.75 3.80 6.40
CA SER A 48 -14.03 2.51 6.44
C SER A 48 -12.73 2.58 7.26
N LEU A 49 -12.23 1.47 7.80
CA LEU A 49 -11.07 1.45 8.72
C LEU A 49 -9.84 2.16 8.14
N MET A 50 -9.54 1.86 6.89
CA MET A 50 -8.34 2.33 6.20
C MET A 50 -8.46 3.79 5.73
N ALA A 51 -9.67 4.36 5.71
CA ALA A 51 -9.96 5.68 5.15
C ALA A 51 -10.62 6.64 6.15
N VAL A 52 -10.68 6.32 7.45
CA VAL A 52 -11.35 7.21 8.44
C VAL A 52 -10.68 8.57 8.53
N SER A 53 -9.37 8.58 8.79
CA SER A 53 -8.57 9.81 8.89
C SER A 53 -7.76 10.07 7.62
N ASN A 54 -7.78 9.12 6.66
CA ASN A 54 -6.85 9.06 5.53
C ASN A 54 -5.37 9.20 5.95
N GLY A 55 -5.01 8.93 7.21
CA GLY A 55 -3.61 8.98 7.67
C GLY A 55 -2.74 8.00 6.89
N LEU A 56 -3.18 6.75 6.81
CA LEU A 56 -2.50 5.72 6.05
C LEU A 56 -2.37 6.06 4.56
N ARG A 57 -3.44 6.52 3.90
CA ARG A 57 -3.42 6.96 2.49
C ARG A 57 -2.36 8.03 2.25
N ARG A 58 -2.34 9.07 3.09
CA ARG A 58 -1.41 10.20 2.99
C ARG A 58 0.03 9.85 3.37
N SER A 59 0.22 8.75 4.10
CA SER A 59 1.54 8.31 4.55
C SER A 59 2.34 7.56 3.49
N ILE A 60 1.72 7.17 2.38
CA ILE A 60 2.37 6.38 1.32
C ILE A 60 3.35 7.28 0.59
N ASN A 61 4.59 6.81 0.48
CA ASN A 61 5.63 7.44 -0.30
C ASN A 61 6.15 6.47 -1.34
N ALA A 62 6.51 6.98 -2.53
CA ALA A 62 7.12 6.21 -3.59
C ALA A 62 8.41 6.89 -4.08
N GLU A 63 9.48 6.12 -4.18
CA GLU A 63 10.79 6.61 -4.62
C GLU A 63 11.37 5.69 -5.71
N VAL A 64 12.03 6.29 -6.71
CA VAL A 64 12.81 5.52 -7.68
C VAL A 64 14.14 5.17 -7.04
N VAL A 65 14.41 3.86 -6.96
CA VAL A 65 15.71 3.31 -6.54
C VAL A 65 16.48 2.83 -7.77
N SER A 66 17.71 2.32 -7.57
CA SER A 66 18.62 1.95 -8.68
C SER A 66 18.00 1.03 -9.73
N ASN A 67 17.20 0.04 -9.29
CA ASN A 67 16.64 -1.02 -10.14
C ASN A 67 15.12 -1.16 -10.02
N GLY A 68 14.40 -0.14 -9.51
CA GLY A 68 12.97 -0.27 -9.31
C GLY A 68 12.33 0.93 -8.64
N VAL A 69 11.09 0.71 -8.19
CA VAL A 69 10.31 1.67 -7.42
C VAL A 69 10.06 1.09 -6.04
N ARG A 70 10.38 1.85 -5.00
CA ARG A 70 10.14 1.48 -3.62
C ARG A 70 8.95 2.25 -3.09
N PHE A 71 7.99 1.53 -2.50
CA PHE A 71 6.89 2.10 -1.73
C PHE A 71 7.18 1.96 -0.24
N SER A 72 6.87 2.99 0.54
CA SER A 72 7.04 3.01 1.99
C SER A 72 5.88 3.76 2.67
N SER A 73 5.79 3.65 3.99
CA SER A 73 4.83 4.40 4.80
C SER A 73 5.48 4.88 6.08
N ALA A 74 5.14 6.11 6.50
CA ALA A 74 5.55 6.65 7.79
C ALA A 74 4.72 6.10 8.98
N GLU A 75 3.62 5.40 8.72
CA GLU A 75 2.72 4.91 9.76
C GLU A 75 3.19 3.54 10.28
N PRO A 76 3.47 3.37 11.60
CA PRO A 76 4.06 2.14 12.14
C PRO A 76 3.15 0.92 12.02
N TYR A 77 1.84 1.12 11.86
CA TYR A 77 0.85 0.06 11.70
C TYR A 77 0.56 -0.29 10.22
N ALA A 78 1.18 0.41 9.26
CA ALA A 78 0.93 0.22 7.83
C ALA A 78 1.20 -1.22 7.38
N ALA A 79 2.34 -1.78 7.76
CA ALA A 79 2.73 -3.16 7.43
C ALA A 79 1.70 -4.17 7.96
N ALA A 80 1.31 -4.02 9.23
CA ALA A 80 0.31 -4.89 9.86
C ALA A 80 -1.05 -4.85 9.14
N HIS A 81 -1.43 -3.72 8.56
CA HIS A 81 -2.60 -3.67 7.69
C HIS A 81 -2.33 -4.27 6.30
N ASN A 82 -1.20 -3.97 5.66
CA ASN A 82 -0.92 -4.39 4.29
C ASN A 82 -0.74 -5.92 4.15
N GLU A 83 -0.12 -6.54 5.14
CA GLU A 83 0.27 -7.95 5.15
C GLU A 83 -0.62 -8.79 6.07
N GLY A 84 -1.29 -8.14 7.02
CA GLY A 84 -1.89 -8.81 8.18
C GLY A 84 -0.87 -8.95 9.30
N ALA A 85 -1.33 -9.28 10.50
CA ALA A 85 -0.45 -9.51 11.63
C ALA A 85 -1.09 -10.45 12.64
N SER A 86 -0.26 -11.26 13.29
CA SER A 86 -0.67 -12.05 14.45
C SER A 86 0.00 -11.47 15.70
N ILE A 87 -0.79 -10.92 16.61
CA ILE A 87 -0.29 -10.22 17.80
C ILE A 87 -0.45 -11.14 19.01
N THR A 88 0.67 -11.54 19.60
CA THR A 88 0.68 -12.32 20.84
C THR A 88 0.36 -11.45 22.04
N ILE A 89 -0.61 -11.86 22.86
CA ILE A 89 -1.02 -11.13 24.04
C ILE A 89 0.02 -11.27 25.14
N THR A 90 0.52 -10.13 25.62
CA THR A 90 1.47 -10.06 26.73
C THR A 90 0.76 -9.71 28.05
N PRO A 91 1.36 -10.02 29.22
CA PRO A 91 0.82 -9.60 30.51
C PRO A 91 0.65 -8.07 30.61
N ARG A 92 1.58 -7.30 30.01
CA ARG A 92 1.51 -5.83 29.97
C ARG A 92 0.28 -5.35 29.19
N MET A 93 -0.06 -6.02 28.09
CA MET A 93 -1.27 -5.73 27.31
C MET A 93 -2.54 -5.99 28.13
N GLN A 94 -2.63 -7.13 28.83
CA GLN A 94 -3.78 -7.42 29.69
C GLN A 94 -3.99 -6.32 30.75
N LYS A 95 -2.92 -5.89 31.44
CA LYS A 95 -2.99 -4.79 32.42
C LYS A 95 -3.49 -3.50 31.77
N PHE A 96 -3.01 -3.18 30.56
CA PHE A 96 -3.49 -2.04 29.80
C PHE A 96 -4.98 -2.15 29.43
N PHE A 97 -5.43 -3.33 28.99
CA PHE A 97 -6.84 -3.58 28.67
C PHE A 97 -7.73 -3.43 29.89
N TRP A 98 -7.32 -3.94 31.06
CA TRP A 98 -8.03 -3.71 32.32
C TRP A 98 -8.15 -2.23 32.66
N ARG A 99 -7.04 -1.48 32.57
CA ARG A 99 -7.07 -0.02 32.79
C ARG A 99 -8.05 0.67 31.85
N LYS A 100 -8.03 0.33 30.55
CA LYS A 100 -8.97 0.89 29.56
C LYS A 100 -10.42 0.50 29.84
N TYR A 101 -10.69 -0.72 30.30
CA TYR A 101 -12.03 -1.13 30.73
C TYR A 101 -12.49 -0.31 31.92
N MET A 102 -11.66 -0.12 32.94
CA MET A 102 -12.05 0.65 34.12
C MET A 102 -12.37 2.11 33.79
N THR A 103 -11.63 2.72 32.85
CA THR A 103 -11.89 4.09 32.40
C THR A 103 -13.10 4.22 31.47
N THR A 104 -13.28 3.31 30.52
CA THR A 104 -14.28 3.47 29.44
C THR A 104 -15.55 2.64 29.62
N LYS A 105 -15.49 1.62 30.49
CA LYS A 105 -16.53 0.60 30.71
C LYS A 105 -17.01 -0.14 29.45
N LYS A 106 -16.24 -0.10 28.35
CA LYS A 106 -16.57 -0.82 27.11
C LYS A 106 -16.18 -2.29 27.20
N GLU A 107 -17.15 -3.18 26.99
CA GLU A 107 -16.95 -4.62 27.15
C GLU A 107 -15.86 -5.23 26.26
N MET A 108 -15.60 -4.63 25.09
CA MET A 108 -14.47 -5.03 24.23
C MET A 108 -13.12 -5.07 24.96
N TRP A 109 -12.87 -4.14 25.89
CA TRP A 109 -11.63 -4.13 26.67
C TRP A 109 -11.60 -5.24 27.72
N LYS A 110 -12.75 -5.56 28.33
CA LYS A 110 -12.87 -6.68 29.27
C LYS A 110 -12.61 -8.00 28.57
N PHE A 111 -13.21 -8.22 27.40
CA PHE A 111 -12.97 -9.42 26.59
C PHE A 111 -11.49 -9.59 26.23
N LEU A 112 -10.81 -8.50 25.84
CA LEU A 112 -9.38 -8.54 25.55
C LEU A 112 -8.52 -8.80 26.80
N ALA A 113 -8.89 -8.22 27.95
CA ALA A 113 -8.18 -8.39 29.21
C ALA A 113 -8.24 -9.83 29.74
N LEU A 114 -9.34 -10.53 29.48
CA LEU A 114 -9.57 -11.91 29.90
C LEU A 114 -8.91 -12.96 28.99
N LYS A 115 -8.46 -12.60 27.78
CA LYS A 115 -7.76 -13.55 26.89
C LYS A 115 -6.48 -14.04 27.53
N LYS A 116 -6.19 -15.35 27.43
CA LYS A 116 -4.98 -15.97 27.99
C LYS A 116 -3.69 -15.32 27.46
N VAL A 117 -2.72 -15.06 28.34
CA VAL A 117 -1.37 -14.62 27.94
C VAL A 117 -0.75 -15.66 26.99
N GLY A 118 -0.13 -15.19 25.92
CA GLY A 118 0.43 -16.04 24.87
C GLY A 118 -0.58 -16.43 23.76
N SER A 119 -1.88 -16.15 23.95
CA SER A 119 -2.85 -16.30 22.86
C SER A 119 -2.66 -15.22 21.80
N LYS A 120 -3.10 -15.49 20.57
CA LYS A 120 -2.91 -14.63 19.40
C LYS A 120 -4.17 -13.84 19.06
N ILE A 121 -3.98 -12.61 18.62
CA ILE A 121 -5.00 -11.76 18.01
C ILE A 121 -4.66 -11.64 16.53
N GLU A 122 -5.55 -12.15 15.67
CA GLU A 122 -5.37 -12.10 14.23
C GLU A 122 -5.92 -10.79 13.66
N LEU A 123 -5.03 -9.98 13.08
CA LEU A 123 -5.37 -8.79 12.31
C LEU A 123 -5.45 -9.18 10.84
N PRO A 124 -6.63 -9.08 10.20
CA PRO A 124 -6.75 -9.47 8.81
C PRO A 124 -6.01 -8.51 7.89
N ARG A 125 -5.43 -9.09 6.84
CA ARG A 125 -4.81 -8.38 5.72
C ARG A 125 -5.81 -7.45 5.02
N ARG A 126 -5.37 -6.23 4.77
CA ARG A 126 -6.03 -5.17 3.99
C ARG A 126 -4.96 -4.52 3.12
N GLN A 127 -4.58 -5.25 2.08
CA GLN A 127 -3.52 -4.82 1.18
C GLN A 127 -3.91 -3.53 0.47
N PHE A 128 -3.03 -2.54 0.45
CA PHE A 128 -3.26 -1.28 -0.27
C PHE A 128 -2.15 -0.99 -1.27
N VAL A 129 -0.96 -1.55 -1.03
CA VAL A 129 0.21 -1.52 -1.91
C VAL A 129 0.75 -2.94 -2.06
N GLY A 130 1.19 -3.29 -3.27
CA GLY A 130 1.98 -4.49 -3.50
C GLY A 130 1.77 -5.10 -4.88
N ASP A 131 2.32 -6.30 -5.07
CA ASP A 131 2.20 -7.01 -6.34
C ASP A 131 0.81 -7.66 -6.50
N GLY A 132 0.39 -7.79 -7.76
CA GLY A 132 -0.88 -8.37 -8.17
C GLY A 132 -1.03 -8.34 -9.70
N PRO A 133 -2.04 -9.01 -10.26
CA PRO A 133 -2.28 -9.02 -11.71
C PRO A 133 -2.39 -7.61 -12.31
N ARG A 134 -3.07 -6.70 -11.59
CA ARG A 134 -3.22 -5.30 -12.01
C ARG A 134 -1.89 -4.54 -11.95
N THR A 135 -1.07 -4.75 -10.92
CA THR A 135 0.28 -4.16 -10.82
C THR A 135 1.14 -4.55 -12.02
N LYS A 136 1.18 -5.84 -12.36
CA LYS A 136 1.95 -6.37 -13.50
C LYS A 136 1.46 -5.81 -14.83
N PHE A 137 0.14 -5.74 -14.98
CA PHE A 137 -0.48 -5.15 -16.16
C PHE A 137 -0.06 -3.69 -16.35
N LEU A 138 -0.14 -2.86 -15.30
CA LEU A 138 0.27 -1.45 -15.38
C LEU A 138 1.75 -1.31 -15.73
N ILE A 139 2.63 -2.07 -15.08
CA ILE A 139 4.06 -2.07 -15.38
C ILE A 139 4.29 -2.42 -16.86
N GLN A 140 3.63 -3.47 -17.36
CA GLN A 140 3.78 -3.89 -18.75
C GLN A 140 3.27 -2.84 -19.74
N THR A 141 2.13 -2.19 -19.45
CA THR A 141 1.57 -1.11 -20.26
C THR A 141 2.55 0.05 -20.36
N VAL A 142 3.08 0.52 -19.23
CA VAL A 142 4.07 1.61 -19.20
C VAL A 142 5.31 1.26 -19.99
N ILE A 143 5.85 0.05 -19.82
CA ILE A 143 7.02 -0.42 -20.60
C ILE A 143 6.71 -0.42 -22.10
N ASN A 144 5.54 -0.94 -22.49
CA ASN A 144 5.16 -1.03 -23.89
C ASN A 144 5.00 0.35 -24.53
N ASP A 145 4.35 1.28 -23.82
CA ASP A 145 4.11 2.63 -24.33
C ASP A 145 5.43 3.42 -24.42
N PHE A 146 6.30 3.30 -23.41
CA PHE A 146 7.65 3.83 -23.46
C PHE A 146 8.45 3.31 -24.67
N CYS A 147 8.40 2.00 -24.94
CA CYS A 147 9.08 1.40 -26.10
C CYS A 147 8.53 1.91 -27.43
N LYS A 148 7.20 2.11 -27.55
CA LYS A 148 6.58 2.67 -28.76
C LYS A 148 7.04 4.10 -29.01
N GLU A 149 6.96 4.96 -28.00
CA GLU A 149 7.39 6.36 -28.09
C GLU A 149 8.86 6.47 -28.46
N PHE A 150 9.70 5.65 -27.83
CA PHE A 150 11.12 5.59 -28.14
C PHE A 150 11.37 5.15 -29.59
N ASN A 151 10.65 4.13 -30.08
CA ASN A 151 10.77 3.67 -31.46
C ASN A 151 10.40 4.77 -32.47
N VAL A 152 9.29 5.49 -32.25
CA VAL A 152 8.91 6.63 -33.12
C VAL A 152 10.01 7.69 -33.12
N SER A 153 10.49 8.09 -31.93
CA SER A 153 11.57 9.08 -31.80
C SER A 153 12.85 8.64 -32.53
N LEU A 154 13.24 7.37 -32.43
CA LEU A 154 14.38 6.83 -33.16
C LEU A 154 14.18 6.92 -34.68
N THR A 155 13.01 6.54 -35.19
CA THR A 155 12.75 6.59 -36.65
C THR A 155 12.83 8.02 -37.19
N ASP A 156 12.35 9.01 -36.44
CA ASP A 156 12.43 10.42 -36.85
C ASP A 156 13.86 10.95 -36.88
N VAL A 157 14.69 10.53 -35.91
CA VAL A 157 16.13 10.88 -35.89
C VAL A 157 16.84 10.27 -37.09
N LEU A 158 16.58 8.99 -37.37
CA LEU A 158 17.23 8.28 -38.49
C LEU A 158 16.84 8.91 -39.84
N LYS A 159 15.56 9.22 -40.06
CA LYS A 159 15.09 9.91 -41.28
C LYS A 159 15.71 11.29 -41.47
N LYS A 160 15.99 12.03 -40.38
CA LYS A 160 16.64 13.34 -40.46
C LYS A 160 18.14 13.24 -40.75
N SER A 161 18.78 12.12 -40.44
CA SER A 161 20.22 11.89 -40.66
C SER A 161 20.57 11.39 -42.06
N THR A 162 19.59 10.99 -42.88
CA THR A 162 19.79 10.46 -44.24
C THR A 162 19.83 11.55 -45.33
N PHE A 163 20.39 12.73 -45.05
CA PHE A 163 20.73 13.76 -46.03
C PHE A 163 22.19 14.20 -45.87
#